data_AF-A0A0F9CDJ6-F1
#
_entry.id   AF-A0A0F9CDJ6-F1
#
_cell.length_a   1.000
_cell.length_b   1.000
_cell.length_c   1.000
_cell.angle_alpha   90.00
_cell.angle_beta   90.00
_cell.angle_gamma   90.00
#
_symmetry.space_group_name_H-M   'P 1'
#
loop_
_entity.id
_entity.type
_entity.pdbx_description
1 polymer ?
#
loop_
_entity_poly.entity_id
_entity_poly.type
_entity_poly.pdbx_seq_one_letter_code
_entity_poly.pdbx_strand_id
1 'polypeptide(L)'
;MEKIKITFYPQDITVSVEKGTTLLEAVSRANITISNLCGGDGICGRCKLIVKEGDVTGEISVKLTREEVKKGFVLACMTKAVGDLVVEIPEETLAKEKRKADRDTERFRSFEEIAYKKEYEPSPLIKKIYVELDKPTIANNTADHERLSETICKKLNVGSMQMGLKIIKTLPDILRKNDFRVTATVGLRRDVAEIMNVEGGNTEDRNFMVIIDIGTTTIVAHLVDANAIKTLDAMACFNSQGIHGREVTRRMISAEKKGNEELQKLLIQDINYLITSLADSNGVGLKDIDVAELYDPFSIY
;
A
#
# COMPACT_ATOMS: atom_id res chain seq x y z
N MET A 1 17.30 -29.54 -3.14
CA MET A 1 16.11 -30.05 -2.42
C MET A 1 15.11 -30.54 -3.44
N GLU A 2 14.46 -31.67 -3.17
CA GLU A 2 13.46 -32.28 -4.05
C GLU A 2 12.24 -31.35 -4.15
N LYS A 3 11.88 -30.97 -5.38
CA LYS A 3 10.71 -30.11 -5.66
C LYS A 3 9.51 -31.00 -5.94
N ILE A 4 8.39 -30.66 -5.34
CA ILE A 4 7.11 -31.35 -5.48
C ILE A 4 6.05 -30.39 -6.03
N LYS A 5 5.04 -30.93 -6.69
CA LYS A 5 3.94 -30.18 -7.29
C LYS A 5 2.68 -30.32 -6.45
N ILE A 6 2.06 -29.20 -6.14
CA ILE A 6 0.79 -29.17 -5.42
C ILE A 6 -0.23 -28.47 -6.30
N THR A 7 -1.32 -29.16 -6.63
CA THR A 7 -2.44 -28.63 -7.42
C THR A 7 -3.62 -28.34 -6.51
N PHE A 8 -4.13 -27.11 -6.57
CA PHE A 8 -5.24 -26.63 -5.76
C PHE A 8 -6.54 -26.51 -6.58
N TYR A 9 -7.59 -27.18 -6.13
CA TYR A 9 -8.96 -27.06 -6.65
C TYR A 9 -9.84 -26.24 -5.71
N PRO A 10 -10.84 -25.49 -6.22
CA PRO A 10 -11.33 -25.43 -7.61
C PRO A 10 -10.56 -24.46 -8.54
N GLN A 11 -9.48 -23.82 -8.09
CA GLN A 11 -8.76 -22.79 -8.86
C GLN A 11 -7.91 -23.34 -10.01
N ASP A 12 -7.62 -24.65 -10.01
CA ASP A 12 -6.75 -25.34 -10.98
C ASP A 12 -5.34 -24.70 -11.07
N ILE A 13 -4.81 -24.27 -9.91
CA ILE A 13 -3.48 -23.67 -9.80
C ILE A 13 -2.49 -24.71 -9.29
N THR A 14 -1.41 -24.92 -10.04
CA THR A 14 -0.29 -25.77 -9.63
C THR A 14 0.92 -24.94 -9.24
N VAL A 15 1.48 -25.23 -8.06
CA VAL A 15 2.72 -24.62 -7.58
C VAL A 15 3.79 -25.67 -7.33
N SER A 16 5.05 -25.27 -7.57
CA SER A 16 6.21 -26.07 -7.21
C SER A 16 6.79 -25.57 -5.90
N VAL A 17 6.81 -26.45 -4.89
CA VAL A 17 7.35 -26.15 -3.56
C VAL A 17 8.42 -27.16 -3.17
N GLU A 18 9.14 -26.88 -2.10
CA GLU A 18 10.14 -27.80 -1.56
C GLU A 18 9.44 -28.87 -0.72
N LYS A 19 9.99 -30.09 -0.74
CA LYS A 19 9.54 -31.16 0.14
C LYS A 19 9.62 -30.72 1.60
N GLY A 20 8.51 -30.87 2.33
CA GLY A 20 8.37 -30.45 3.73
C GLY A 20 7.77 -29.06 3.92
N THR A 21 7.49 -28.30 2.85
CA THR A 21 6.72 -27.04 2.93
C THR A 21 5.30 -27.31 3.44
N THR A 22 4.78 -26.40 4.29
CA THR A 22 3.41 -26.51 4.80
C THR A 22 2.39 -26.21 3.70
N LEU A 23 1.21 -26.82 3.77
CA LEU A 23 0.13 -26.51 2.83
C LEU A 23 -0.30 -25.04 2.92
N LEU A 24 -0.23 -24.41 4.10
CA LEU A 24 -0.51 -22.98 4.26
C LEU A 24 0.47 -22.12 3.45
N GLU A 25 1.77 -22.43 3.50
CA GLU A 25 2.77 -21.73 2.72
C GLU A 25 2.64 -22.01 1.22
N ALA A 26 2.31 -23.25 0.84
CA ALA A 26 2.06 -23.61 -0.56
C ALA A 26 0.84 -22.87 -1.14
N VAL A 27 -0.25 -22.75 -0.38
CA VAL A 27 -1.45 -21.97 -0.73
C VAL A 27 -1.10 -20.49 -0.89
N SER A 28 -0.26 -19.95 0.00
CA SER A 28 0.24 -18.56 -0.11
C SER A 28 1.09 -18.35 -1.38
N ARG A 29 1.98 -19.30 -1.71
CA ARG A 29 2.76 -19.27 -2.96
C ARG A 29 1.89 -19.41 -4.21
N ALA A 30 0.76 -20.09 -4.11
CA ALA A 30 -0.27 -20.17 -5.14
C ALA A 30 -1.10 -18.89 -5.25
N ASN A 31 -0.84 -17.89 -4.41
CA ASN A 31 -1.55 -16.63 -4.34
C ASN A 31 -3.06 -16.83 -4.06
N ILE A 32 -3.37 -17.89 -3.31
CA ILE A 32 -4.73 -18.22 -2.85
C ILE A 32 -4.83 -17.83 -1.38
N THR A 33 -5.86 -17.06 -1.02
CA THR A 33 -6.09 -16.65 0.37
C THR A 33 -7.09 -17.59 1.05
N ILE A 34 -6.70 -18.13 2.20
CA ILE A 34 -7.56 -18.99 3.03
C ILE A 34 -7.75 -18.40 4.43
N SER A 35 -8.81 -18.80 5.12
CA SER A 35 -9.12 -18.34 6.48
C SER A 35 -8.11 -18.90 7.50
N ASN A 36 -7.21 -18.06 8.01
CA ASN A 36 -6.13 -18.49 8.93
C ASN A 36 -5.87 -17.51 10.09
N LEU A 37 -6.84 -17.26 10.97
CA LEU A 37 -6.71 -16.27 12.07
C LEU A 37 -5.44 -16.38 12.91
N CYS A 38 -5.00 -17.60 13.23
CA CYS A 38 -3.86 -17.84 14.13
C CYS A 38 -2.48 -17.74 13.47
N GLY A 39 -2.39 -17.41 12.17
CA GLY A 39 -1.09 -17.28 11.48
C GLY A 39 -0.29 -18.57 11.34
N GLY A 40 -0.87 -19.73 11.67
CA GLY A 40 -0.24 -21.03 11.46
C GLY A 40 -0.03 -21.89 12.71
N ASP A 41 -0.42 -21.42 13.90
CA ASP A 41 -0.15 -22.12 15.17
C ASP A 41 -1.08 -23.32 15.47
N GLY A 42 -1.95 -23.73 14.55
CA GLY A 42 -2.84 -24.89 14.73
C GLY A 42 -4.00 -24.71 15.71
N ILE A 43 -4.15 -23.52 16.31
CA ILE A 43 -5.13 -23.29 17.40
C ILE A 43 -6.54 -22.89 16.94
N CYS A 44 -6.70 -22.26 15.76
CA CYS A 44 -8.00 -21.72 15.33
C CYS A 44 -8.89 -22.71 14.57
N GLY A 45 -8.30 -23.73 13.93
CA GLY A 45 -9.03 -24.72 13.13
C GLY A 45 -9.71 -24.20 11.86
N ARG A 46 -9.39 -22.98 11.38
CA ARG A 46 -10.08 -22.38 10.22
C ARG A 46 -9.44 -22.65 8.85
N CYS A 47 -8.18 -23.09 8.81
CA CYS A 47 -7.45 -23.35 7.56
C CYS A 47 -7.66 -24.80 7.05
N LYS A 48 -8.92 -25.23 6.96
CA LYS A 48 -9.28 -26.61 6.62
C LYS A 48 -9.14 -26.86 5.12
N LEU A 49 -8.34 -27.84 4.74
CA LEU A 49 -8.18 -28.29 3.35
C LEU A 49 -8.51 -29.77 3.26
N ILE A 50 -8.83 -30.26 2.06
CA ILE A 50 -9.10 -31.68 1.81
C ILE A 50 -8.00 -32.22 0.91
N VAL A 51 -7.24 -33.20 1.37
CA VAL A 51 -6.27 -33.90 0.52
C VAL A 51 -6.99 -34.99 -0.26
N LYS A 52 -6.98 -34.91 -1.58
CA LYS A 52 -7.58 -35.91 -2.48
C LYS A 52 -6.60 -36.99 -2.86
N GLU A 53 -5.38 -36.57 -3.21
CA GLU A 53 -4.32 -37.47 -3.67
C GLU A 53 -2.97 -37.05 -3.11
N GLY A 54 -2.13 -38.04 -2.86
CA GLY A 54 -0.74 -37.90 -2.44
C GLY A 54 -0.53 -37.92 -0.92
N ASP A 55 0.75 -37.98 -0.53
CA ASP A 55 1.16 -38.20 0.84
C ASP A 55 1.52 -36.90 1.57
N VAL A 56 0.92 -36.74 2.75
CA VAL A 56 1.16 -35.63 3.66
C VAL A 56 1.67 -36.13 5.01
N THR A 57 2.42 -35.28 5.70
CA THR A 57 2.81 -35.52 7.10
C THR A 57 2.33 -34.38 7.97
N GLY A 58 1.92 -34.68 9.19
CA GLY A 58 1.42 -33.68 10.13
C GLY A 58 0.65 -34.32 11.27
N GLU A 59 0.53 -33.59 12.37
CA GLU A 59 -0.28 -34.04 13.50
C GLU A 59 -1.77 -33.78 13.21
N ILE A 60 -2.61 -34.74 13.59
CA ILE A 60 -4.06 -34.58 13.53
C ILE A 60 -4.46 -33.60 14.64
N SER A 61 -4.89 -32.41 14.25
CA SER A 61 -5.34 -31.40 15.20
C SER A 61 -6.60 -31.85 15.94
N VAL A 62 -6.65 -31.57 17.25
CA VAL A 62 -7.85 -31.71 18.09
C VAL A 62 -9.03 -30.83 17.64
N LYS A 63 -8.80 -29.89 16.70
CA LYS A 63 -9.84 -29.05 16.11
C LYS A 63 -10.58 -29.70 14.93
N LEU A 64 -10.18 -30.90 14.52
CA LEU A 64 -10.88 -31.68 13.51
C LEU A 64 -11.73 -32.78 14.18
N THR A 65 -12.97 -32.91 13.74
CA THR A 65 -13.85 -34.00 14.14
C THR A 65 -13.39 -35.31 13.48
N ARG A 66 -13.76 -36.46 14.07
CA ARG A 66 -13.45 -37.77 13.48
C ARG A 66 -14.03 -37.96 12.08
N GLU A 67 -15.18 -37.35 11.80
CA GLU A 67 -15.81 -37.43 10.48
C GLU A 67 -15.05 -36.60 9.44
N GLU A 68 -14.56 -35.43 9.81
CA GLU A 68 -13.72 -34.59 8.94
C GLU A 68 -12.41 -35.31 8.60
N VAL A 69 -11.75 -35.92 9.59
CA VAL A 69 -10.53 -36.70 9.33
C VAL A 69 -10.80 -37.86 8.36
N LYS A 70 -11.91 -38.58 8.52
CA LYS A 70 -12.31 -39.65 7.57
C LYS A 70 -12.58 -39.15 6.16
N LYS A 71 -13.03 -37.90 6.01
CA LYS A 71 -13.26 -37.24 4.72
C LYS A 71 -11.98 -36.63 4.12
N GLY A 72 -10.82 -36.80 4.77
CA GLY A 72 -9.54 -36.30 4.28
C GLY A 72 -9.24 -34.84 4.65
N PHE A 73 -9.97 -34.27 5.61
CA PHE A 73 -9.71 -32.92 6.07
C PHE A 73 -8.42 -32.82 6.89
N VAL A 74 -7.64 -31.80 6.60
CA VAL A 74 -6.38 -31.46 7.27
C VAL A 74 -6.33 -29.96 7.58
N LEU A 75 -5.49 -29.55 8.54
CA LEU A 75 -5.20 -28.13 8.75
C LEU A 75 -3.97 -27.73 7.95
N ALA A 76 -4.15 -26.78 7.02
CA ALA A 76 -3.09 -26.35 6.12
C ALA A 76 -1.79 -25.95 6.84
N CYS A 77 -1.91 -25.38 8.03
CA CYS A 77 -0.78 -24.91 8.82
C CYS A 77 0.02 -26.01 9.53
N MET A 78 -0.60 -27.16 9.79
CA MET A 78 0.04 -28.27 10.52
C MET A 78 0.46 -29.41 9.59
N THR A 79 0.06 -29.34 8.31
CA THR A 79 0.28 -30.39 7.32
C THR A 79 1.37 -29.98 6.34
N LYS A 80 2.37 -30.85 6.17
CA LYS A 80 3.52 -30.71 5.29
C LYS A 80 3.41 -31.66 4.10
N ALA A 81 3.78 -31.17 2.94
CA ALA A 81 3.76 -31.94 1.70
C ALA A 81 5.03 -32.81 1.55
N VAL A 82 4.87 -34.10 1.26
CA VAL A 82 6.00 -35.05 1.12
C VAL A 82 6.17 -35.52 -0.33
N GLY A 83 5.10 -35.52 -1.11
CA GLY A 83 5.11 -35.82 -2.54
C GLY A 83 4.23 -34.87 -3.33
N ASP A 84 3.93 -35.21 -4.57
CA ASP A 84 2.97 -34.48 -5.38
C ASP A 84 1.56 -34.63 -4.79
N LEU A 85 0.81 -33.53 -4.70
CA LEU A 85 -0.47 -33.46 -4.01
C LEU A 85 -1.57 -32.87 -4.88
N VAL A 86 -2.78 -33.41 -4.71
CA VAL A 86 -4.02 -32.78 -5.16
C VAL A 86 -4.83 -32.40 -3.95
N VAL A 87 -5.06 -31.10 -3.78
CA VAL A 87 -5.73 -30.52 -2.60
C VAL A 87 -6.97 -29.75 -3.04
N GLU A 88 -8.12 -30.10 -2.47
CA GLU A 88 -9.35 -29.33 -2.61
C GLU A 88 -9.45 -28.31 -1.47
N ILE A 89 -9.78 -27.07 -1.82
CA ILE A 89 -10.01 -25.96 -0.89
C ILE A 89 -11.53 -25.78 -0.74
N PRO A 90 -12.11 -26.12 0.42
CA PRO A 90 -13.53 -25.89 0.70
C PRO A 90 -13.93 -24.42 0.53
N GLU A 91 -15.12 -24.14 0.02
CA GLU A 91 -15.62 -22.76 -0.17
C GLU A 91 -15.66 -21.95 1.12
N GLU A 92 -15.90 -22.59 2.25
CA GLU A 92 -15.88 -22.00 3.60
C GLU A 92 -14.48 -21.61 4.09
N THR A 93 -13.44 -22.25 3.54
CA THR A 93 -12.04 -21.96 3.87
C THR A 93 -11.43 -20.95 2.92
N LEU A 94 -11.90 -20.91 1.67
CA LEU A 94 -11.59 -19.84 0.74
C LEU A 94 -12.02 -18.50 1.36
N ALA A 95 -11.04 -17.61 1.55
CA ALA A 95 -11.41 -16.23 1.75
C ALA A 95 -12.10 -15.80 0.46
N LYS A 96 -13.40 -15.47 0.51
CA LYS A 96 -14.23 -15.02 -0.64
C LYS A 96 -13.75 -13.70 -1.26
N GLU A 97 -12.54 -13.29 -0.93
CA GLU A 97 -11.97 -11.99 -1.08
C GLU A 97 -11.01 -12.05 -2.26
N LYS A 98 -11.59 -11.99 -3.46
CA LYS A 98 -10.87 -11.41 -4.60
C LYS A 98 -10.24 -10.10 -4.10
N ARG A 99 -9.04 -9.77 -4.58
CA ARG A 99 -8.26 -8.53 -4.31
C ARG A 99 -9.01 -7.19 -4.54
N LYS A 100 -10.31 -7.23 -4.75
CA LYS A 100 -11.20 -6.09 -4.77
C LYS A 100 -12.21 -6.23 -3.65
N ALA A 101 -12.14 -5.33 -2.69
CA ALA A 101 -13.25 -5.04 -1.79
C ALA A 101 -14.38 -4.31 -2.56
N ASP A 102 -14.81 -4.84 -3.72
CA ASP A 102 -15.75 -4.16 -4.64
C ASP A 102 -17.07 -3.78 -3.97
N ARG A 103 -17.50 -4.51 -2.92
CA ARG A 103 -18.72 -4.18 -2.16
C ARG A 103 -18.53 -3.11 -1.08
N ASP A 104 -17.30 -2.89 -0.59
CA ASP A 104 -17.00 -1.85 0.40
C ASP A 104 -16.49 -0.56 -0.27
N THR A 105 -16.04 -0.62 -1.52
CA THR A 105 -15.64 0.57 -2.30
C THR A 105 -16.75 1.62 -2.36
N GLU A 106 -18.02 1.22 -2.53
CA GLU A 106 -19.15 2.16 -2.48
C GLU A 106 -19.29 2.84 -1.10
N ARG A 107 -19.06 2.09 -0.02
CA ARG A 107 -19.12 2.59 1.37
C ARG A 107 -18.02 3.61 1.68
N PHE A 108 -16.84 3.46 1.08
CA PHE A 108 -15.73 4.40 1.26
C PHE A 108 -15.78 5.59 0.30
N ARG A 109 -16.48 5.47 -0.84
CA ARG A 109 -16.81 6.63 -1.70
C ARG A 109 -17.84 7.53 -1.03
N SER A 110 -18.79 6.95 -0.30
CA SER A 110 -19.79 7.65 0.50
C SER A 110 -19.22 8.05 1.87
N PHE A 111 -18.18 8.86 1.91
CA PHE A 111 -18.09 9.83 3.02
C PHE A 111 -19.17 10.88 2.76
N GLU A 112 -20.43 10.54 3.02
CA GLU A 112 -21.45 11.57 3.19
C GLU A 112 -20.96 12.48 4.32
N GLU A 113 -21.04 13.79 4.08
CA GLU A 113 -20.76 14.85 5.05
C GLU A 113 -21.66 14.70 6.29
N ILE A 114 -21.39 13.74 7.18
CA ILE A 114 -21.85 13.79 8.56
C ILE A 114 -20.92 14.79 9.25
N ALA A 115 -21.14 16.05 8.90
CA ALA A 115 -20.27 17.15 9.22
C ALA A 115 -20.37 17.44 10.72
N TYR A 116 -19.33 17.04 11.45
CA TYR A 116 -18.72 18.00 12.36
C TYR A 116 -18.32 19.21 11.51
N LYS A 117 -19.26 20.16 11.33
CA LYS A 117 -19.00 21.47 10.71
C LYS A 117 -18.11 22.27 11.65
N LYS A 118 -16.84 21.91 11.67
CA LYS A 118 -15.79 22.81 12.09
C LYS A 118 -15.17 23.30 10.79
N GLU A 119 -15.36 24.58 10.52
CA GLU A 119 -14.67 25.24 9.42
C GLU A 119 -13.18 25.19 9.75
N TYR A 120 -12.48 24.26 9.10
CA TYR A 120 -11.04 24.25 9.08
C TYR A 120 -10.61 25.00 7.82
N GLU A 121 -9.75 26.00 7.96
CA GLU A 121 -9.04 26.54 6.81
C GLU A 121 -8.10 25.45 6.29
N PRO A 122 -8.28 24.96 5.05
CA PRO A 122 -7.40 23.94 4.52
C PRO A 122 -5.99 24.51 4.38
N SER A 123 -5.06 23.97 5.15
CA SER A 123 -3.64 24.24 5.00
C SER A 123 -2.97 22.97 4.49
N PRO A 124 -3.04 22.71 3.18
CA PRO A 124 -2.48 21.49 2.61
C PRO A 124 -0.98 21.46 2.87
N LEU A 125 -0.47 20.28 3.26
CA LEU A 125 0.94 20.06 3.55
C LEU A 125 1.85 20.38 2.35
N ILE A 126 1.30 20.29 1.13
CA ILE A 126 1.98 20.59 -0.12
C ILE A 126 1.13 21.55 -0.97
N LYS A 127 1.80 22.51 -1.62
CA LYS A 127 1.23 23.38 -2.65
C LYS A 127 2.11 23.35 -3.90
N LYS A 128 1.48 23.30 -5.08
CA LYS A 128 2.15 23.62 -6.35
C LYS A 128 1.98 25.11 -6.65
N ILE A 129 3.08 25.76 -7.02
CA ILE A 129 3.12 27.21 -7.26
C ILE A 129 3.80 27.48 -8.59
N TYR A 130 3.03 27.97 -9.55
CA TYR A 130 3.55 28.44 -10.82
C TYR A 130 4.17 29.83 -10.66
N VAL A 131 5.34 30.00 -11.26
CA VAL A 131 6.07 31.26 -11.29
C VAL A 131 6.65 31.50 -12.67
N GLU A 132 6.64 32.77 -13.05
CA GLU A 132 7.38 33.28 -14.20
C GLU A 132 8.54 34.10 -13.65
N LEU A 133 9.77 33.63 -13.85
CA LEU A 133 10.96 34.28 -13.31
C LEU A 133 11.59 35.18 -14.38
N ASP A 134 12.15 36.31 -13.93
CA ASP A 134 12.95 37.15 -14.79
C ASP A 134 14.20 36.40 -15.28
N LYS A 135 14.53 36.57 -16.56
CA LYS A 135 15.76 36.00 -17.14
C LYS A 135 16.99 36.69 -16.52
N PRO A 136 18.11 35.96 -16.35
CA PRO A 136 19.35 36.56 -15.86
C PRO A 136 19.85 37.60 -16.87
N THR A 137 20.28 38.75 -16.35
CA THR A 137 20.90 39.82 -17.12
C THR A 137 22.19 40.27 -16.45
N ILE A 138 22.99 41.10 -17.11
CA ILE A 138 24.19 41.69 -16.48
C ILE A 138 23.79 42.52 -15.24
N ALA A 139 22.65 43.21 -15.29
CA ALA A 139 22.13 44.00 -14.17
C ALA A 139 21.48 43.15 -13.06
N ASN A 140 21.05 41.92 -13.36
CA ASN A 140 20.45 40.99 -12.42
C ASN A 140 21.06 39.59 -12.63
N ASN A 141 22.18 39.36 -11.94
CA ASN A 141 22.95 38.12 -11.98
C ASN A 141 22.63 37.15 -10.81
N THR A 142 21.49 37.33 -10.14
CA THR A 142 21.02 36.46 -9.05
C THR A 142 21.00 35.01 -9.49
N ALA A 143 21.51 34.13 -8.62
CA ALA A 143 21.61 32.71 -8.88
C ALA A 143 20.22 32.05 -9.01
N ASP A 144 20.12 30.99 -9.81
CA ASP A 144 18.84 30.33 -10.13
C ASP A 144 18.08 29.85 -8.88
N HIS A 145 18.79 29.29 -7.90
CA HIS A 145 18.20 28.80 -6.65
C HIS A 145 17.61 29.95 -5.81
N GLU A 146 18.31 31.09 -5.74
CA GLU A 146 17.92 32.28 -4.99
C GLU A 146 16.74 32.96 -5.69
N ARG A 147 16.81 33.11 -7.02
CA ARG A 147 15.74 33.66 -7.86
C ARG A 147 14.41 32.92 -7.65
N LEU A 148 14.44 31.59 -7.66
CA LEU A 148 13.25 30.78 -7.41
C LEU A 148 12.78 30.90 -5.96
N SER A 149 13.70 30.72 -5.00
CA SER A 149 13.37 30.71 -3.57
C SER A 149 12.77 32.04 -3.11
N GLU A 150 13.37 33.17 -3.49
CA GLU A 150 12.85 34.50 -3.14
C GLU A 150 11.46 34.75 -3.73
N THR A 151 11.22 34.33 -4.97
CA THR A 151 9.93 34.52 -5.64
C THR A 151 8.83 33.74 -4.91
N ILE A 152 9.13 32.49 -4.52
CA ILE A 152 8.17 31.66 -3.78
C ILE A 152 8.00 32.18 -2.34
N CYS A 153 9.07 32.57 -1.66
CA CYS A 153 8.99 33.16 -0.31
C CYS A 153 8.06 34.37 -0.29
N LYS A 154 8.19 35.27 -1.27
CA LYS A 154 7.32 36.44 -1.43
C LYS A 154 5.86 36.06 -1.66
N LYS A 155 5.61 35.05 -2.52
CA LYS A 155 4.24 34.56 -2.79
C LYS A 155 3.57 33.91 -1.58
N LEU A 156 4.31 33.12 -0.81
CA LEU A 156 3.78 32.38 0.34
C LEU A 156 3.85 33.16 1.66
N ASN A 157 4.50 34.32 1.69
CA ASN A 157 4.77 35.09 2.90
C ASN A 157 5.50 34.25 3.99
N VAL A 158 6.50 33.48 3.57
CA VAL A 158 7.32 32.63 4.46
C VAL A 158 8.71 33.23 4.64
N GLY A 159 9.22 33.18 5.87
CA GLY A 159 10.50 33.82 6.23
C GLY A 159 11.74 33.01 5.84
N SER A 160 11.59 31.70 5.58
CA SER A 160 12.71 30.84 5.22
C SER A 160 12.30 29.73 4.26
N MET A 161 13.22 29.36 3.37
CA MET A 161 13.03 28.30 2.38
C MET A 161 14.25 27.41 2.26
N GLN A 162 14.02 26.12 2.07
CA GLN A 162 15.04 25.11 1.85
C GLN A 162 14.84 24.46 0.49
N MET A 163 15.94 24.06 -0.14
CA MET A 163 15.94 23.32 -1.40
C MET A 163 17.04 22.26 -1.35
N GLY A 164 16.67 21.02 -1.62
CA GLY A 164 17.62 19.91 -1.65
C GLY A 164 18.62 20.02 -2.81
N LEU A 165 19.85 19.54 -2.60
CA LEU A 165 20.93 19.57 -3.61
C LEU A 165 20.54 18.90 -4.94
N LYS A 166 19.72 17.85 -4.89
CA LYS A 166 19.22 17.16 -6.09
C LYS A 166 18.48 18.11 -7.02
N ILE A 167 17.65 18.98 -6.47
CA ILE A 167 16.84 19.97 -7.21
C ILE A 167 17.75 21.08 -7.72
N ILE A 168 18.65 21.59 -6.88
CA ILE A 168 19.61 22.64 -7.25
C ILE A 168 20.43 22.22 -8.49
N LYS A 169 20.85 20.96 -8.55
CA LYS A 169 21.63 20.43 -9.69
C LYS A 169 20.85 20.41 -11.01
N THR A 170 19.54 20.18 -10.97
CA THR A 170 18.69 20.10 -12.18
C THR A 170 18.02 21.43 -12.53
N LEU A 171 17.93 22.34 -11.57
CA LEU A 171 17.19 23.60 -11.70
C LEU A 171 17.65 24.47 -12.89
N PRO A 172 18.96 24.68 -13.15
CA PRO A 172 19.39 25.52 -14.26
C PRO A 172 18.85 25.07 -15.63
N ASP A 173 18.85 23.74 -15.86
CA ASP A 173 18.36 23.16 -17.10
C ASP A 173 16.85 23.28 -17.22
N ILE A 174 16.11 23.04 -16.13
CA ILE A 174 14.65 23.15 -16.11
C ILE A 174 14.23 24.59 -16.40
N LEU A 175 14.85 25.58 -15.75
CA LEU A 175 14.54 26.99 -15.98
C LEU A 175 14.79 27.39 -17.44
N ARG A 176 15.97 27.07 -18.00
CA ARG A 176 16.35 27.48 -19.36
C ARG A 176 15.49 26.80 -20.43
N LYS A 177 15.21 25.50 -20.28
CA LYS A 177 14.37 24.74 -21.24
C LYS A 177 12.92 25.23 -21.28
N ASN A 178 12.42 25.78 -20.18
CA ASN A 178 11.04 26.23 -20.05
C ASN A 178 10.91 27.75 -20.01
N ASP A 179 11.91 28.48 -20.52
CA ASP A 179 11.85 29.93 -20.63
C ASP A 179 11.52 30.62 -19.30
N PHE A 180 12.10 30.11 -18.21
CA PHE A 180 11.92 30.58 -16.83
C PHE A 180 10.47 30.51 -16.31
N ARG A 181 9.61 29.72 -16.96
CA ARG A 181 8.24 29.40 -16.53
C ARG A 181 8.21 28.00 -15.93
N VAL A 182 8.00 27.92 -14.62
CA VAL A 182 8.09 26.67 -13.86
C VAL A 182 7.05 26.59 -12.76
N THR A 183 6.72 25.38 -12.34
CA THR A 183 5.92 25.11 -11.15
C THR A 183 6.79 24.44 -10.10
N ALA A 184 6.77 24.96 -8.88
CA ALA A 184 7.45 24.38 -7.74
C ALA A 184 6.46 23.65 -6.84
N THR A 185 6.78 22.40 -6.47
CA THR A 185 6.09 21.68 -5.39
C THR A 185 6.73 22.09 -4.07
N VAL A 186 5.96 22.72 -3.18
CA VAL A 186 6.43 23.29 -1.92
C VAL A 186 5.73 22.60 -0.76
N GLY A 187 6.51 21.97 0.11
CA GLY A 187 6.05 21.44 1.39
C GLY A 187 6.13 22.50 2.49
N LEU A 188 5.10 22.61 3.33
CA LEU A 188 5.07 23.52 4.47
C LEU A 188 5.34 22.75 5.77
N ARG A 189 6.42 23.12 6.49
CA ARG A 189 6.77 22.56 7.80
C ARG A 189 6.87 23.68 8.83
N ARG A 190 5.77 23.95 9.53
CA ARG A 190 5.65 25.06 10.49
C ARG A 190 6.08 26.39 9.84
N ASP A 191 7.26 26.88 10.17
CA ASP A 191 7.77 28.19 9.72
C ASP A 191 8.77 28.09 8.55
N VAL A 192 9.04 26.87 8.07
CA VAL A 192 10.00 26.61 6.98
C VAL A 192 9.27 25.99 5.79
N ALA A 193 9.43 26.60 4.62
CA ALA A 193 9.00 26.03 3.36
C ALA A 193 10.14 25.21 2.73
N GLU A 194 9.83 24.06 2.15
CA GLU A 194 10.79 23.22 1.44
C GLU A 194 10.34 23.04 -0.02
N ILE A 195 11.18 23.44 -0.97
CA ILE A 195 10.96 23.08 -2.38
C ILE A 195 11.33 21.61 -2.54
N MET A 196 10.32 20.78 -2.80
CA MET A 196 10.42 19.33 -2.92
C MET A 196 10.66 18.89 -4.37
N ASN A 197 10.15 19.66 -5.33
CA ASN A 197 10.29 19.39 -6.76
C ASN A 197 10.12 20.68 -7.58
N VAL A 198 10.64 20.69 -8.81
CA VAL A 198 10.44 21.77 -9.79
C VAL A 198 10.16 21.17 -11.16
N GLU A 199 9.06 21.60 -11.78
CA GLU A 199 8.59 21.15 -13.08
C GLU A 199 8.58 22.30 -14.09
N GLY A 200 8.72 21.98 -15.37
CA GLY A 200 8.62 22.95 -16.45
C GLY A 200 7.17 23.29 -16.80
N GLY A 201 6.89 24.58 -17.08
CA GLY A 201 5.55 25.06 -17.41
C GLY A 201 4.64 25.19 -16.20
N ASN A 202 3.32 25.27 -16.44
CA ASN A 202 2.32 25.31 -15.38
C ASN A 202 1.73 23.90 -15.14
N THR A 203 1.99 23.34 -13.95
CA THR A 203 1.44 22.07 -13.48
C THR A 203 0.63 22.20 -12.17
N GLU A 204 0.16 23.40 -11.83
CA GLU A 204 -0.57 23.68 -10.57
C GLU A 204 -1.81 22.79 -10.37
N ASP A 205 -2.54 22.51 -11.45
CA ASP A 205 -3.75 21.70 -11.41
C ASP A 205 -3.49 20.20 -11.22
N ARG A 206 -2.22 19.77 -11.31
CA ARG A 206 -1.81 18.37 -11.16
C ARG A 206 -1.19 18.13 -9.79
N ASN A 207 -1.98 18.33 -8.75
CA ASN A 207 -1.57 18.22 -7.36
C ASN A 207 -2.51 17.23 -6.65
N PHE A 208 -2.09 15.99 -6.53
CA PHE A 208 -2.88 14.92 -5.93
C PHE A 208 -2.21 14.38 -4.67
N MET A 209 -3.02 13.85 -3.77
CA MET A 209 -2.56 13.15 -2.59
C MET A 209 -3.27 11.81 -2.44
N VAL A 210 -2.65 10.88 -1.73
CA VAL A 210 -3.30 9.64 -1.31
C VAL A 210 -3.34 9.58 0.21
N ILE A 211 -4.52 9.36 0.77
CA ILE A 211 -4.71 9.12 2.20
C ILE A 211 -4.92 7.63 2.39
N ILE A 212 -4.13 6.99 3.26
CA ILE A 212 -4.14 5.54 3.44
C ILE A 212 -4.41 5.20 4.90
N ASP A 213 -5.50 4.49 5.16
CA ASP A 213 -5.81 3.91 6.47
C ASP A 213 -5.35 2.45 6.50
N ILE A 214 -4.38 2.16 7.37
CA ILE A 214 -3.76 0.84 7.52
C ILE A 214 -4.43 0.10 8.68
N GLY A 215 -5.53 -0.56 8.39
CA GLY A 215 -6.16 -1.49 9.33
C GLY A 215 -5.45 -2.83 9.42
N THR A 216 -5.72 -3.57 10.50
CA THR A 216 -5.21 -4.94 10.67
C THR A 216 -5.77 -5.90 9.62
N THR A 217 -7.04 -5.74 9.24
CA THR A 217 -7.71 -6.62 8.27
C THR A 217 -7.79 -5.99 6.88
N THR A 218 -8.00 -4.68 6.81
CA THR A 218 -8.27 -3.96 5.56
C THR A 218 -7.39 -2.74 5.50
N ILE A 219 -6.83 -2.46 4.32
CA ILE A 219 -6.14 -1.21 4.01
C ILE A 219 -7.01 -0.45 3.02
N VAL A 220 -7.29 0.81 3.32
CA VAL A 220 -8.13 1.69 2.51
C VAL A 220 -7.27 2.83 2.02
N ALA A 221 -7.38 3.18 0.74
CA ALA A 221 -6.72 4.34 0.15
C ALA A 221 -7.75 5.25 -0.53
N HIS A 222 -7.62 6.55 -0.31
CA HIS A 222 -8.39 7.59 -0.97
C HIS A 222 -7.46 8.41 -1.85
N LEU A 223 -7.78 8.54 -3.13
CA LEU A 223 -7.15 9.50 -4.03
C LEU A 223 -7.89 10.84 -3.89
N VAL A 224 -7.15 11.90 -3.61
CA VAL A 224 -7.72 13.22 -3.29
C VAL A 224 -7.04 14.29 -4.15
N ASP A 225 -7.85 15.20 -4.69
CA ASP A 225 -7.37 16.44 -5.28
C ASP A 225 -6.92 17.38 -4.16
N ALA A 226 -5.63 17.73 -4.12
CA ALA A 226 -5.07 18.53 -3.04
C ALA A 226 -5.38 20.02 -3.13
N ASN A 227 -5.84 20.51 -4.28
CA ASN A 227 -6.28 21.89 -4.44
C ASN A 227 -7.75 22.03 -4.02
N ALA A 228 -8.60 21.10 -4.44
CA ALA A 228 -10.03 21.10 -4.10
C ALA A 228 -10.35 20.47 -2.74
N ILE A 229 -9.40 19.74 -2.15
CA ILE A 229 -9.58 18.93 -0.92
C ILE A 229 -10.79 18.00 -1.08
N LYS A 230 -10.85 17.31 -2.22
CA LYS A 230 -11.96 16.44 -2.58
C LYS A 230 -11.46 15.06 -2.97
N THR A 231 -12.05 14.04 -2.35
CA THR A 231 -11.83 12.64 -2.75
C THR A 231 -12.34 12.42 -4.17
N LEU A 232 -11.45 11.98 -5.05
CA LEU A 232 -11.73 11.61 -6.42
C LEU A 232 -12.23 10.16 -6.49
N ASP A 233 -11.54 9.26 -5.79
CA ASP A 233 -11.89 7.85 -5.73
C ASP A 233 -11.32 7.21 -4.45
N ALA A 234 -11.82 6.03 -4.11
CA ALA A 234 -11.36 5.24 -2.98
C ALA A 234 -11.29 3.76 -3.34
N MET A 235 -10.29 3.06 -2.82
CA MET A 235 -10.15 1.63 -3.01
C MET A 235 -9.66 0.98 -1.73
N ALA A 236 -10.12 -0.25 -1.48
CA ALA A 236 -9.70 -1.03 -0.34
C ALA A 236 -9.23 -2.42 -0.76
N CYS A 237 -8.27 -2.95 0.00
CA CYS A 237 -7.79 -4.31 -0.13
C CYS A 237 -7.60 -4.94 1.26
N PHE A 238 -7.48 -6.27 1.30
CA PHE A 238 -7.14 -6.96 2.54
C PHE A 238 -5.67 -6.76 2.86
N ASN A 239 -5.36 -6.62 4.14
CA ASN A 239 -4.00 -6.53 4.62
C ASN A 239 -3.34 -7.91 4.51
N SER A 240 -2.40 -8.05 3.56
CA SER A 240 -1.72 -9.31 3.24
C SER A 240 -0.85 -9.82 4.40
N GLN A 241 -0.53 -8.98 5.39
CA GLN A 241 0.10 -9.41 6.63
C GLN A 241 -0.77 -10.40 7.44
N GLY A 242 -2.04 -10.57 7.07
CA GLY A 242 -2.94 -11.58 7.62
C GLY A 242 -2.37 -13.00 7.61
N ILE A 243 -1.45 -13.32 6.70
CA ILE A 243 -0.77 -14.63 6.67
C ILE A 243 0.04 -14.91 7.96
N HIS A 244 0.54 -13.85 8.61
CA HIS A 244 1.27 -13.92 9.88
C HIS A 244 0.35 -13.76 11.11
N GLY A 245 -0.96 -13.69 10.88
CA GLY A 245 -1.98 -13.47 11.91
C GLY A 245 -2.85 -12.25 11.58
N ARG A 246 -4.14 -12.36 11.92
CA ARG A 246 -5.10 -11.26 11.75
C ARG A 246 -5.07 -10.22 12.88
N GLU A 247 -4.35 -10.52 13.96
CA GLU A 247 -4.17 -9.64 15.12
C GLU A 247 -2.74 -9.09 15.19
N VAL A 248 -2.59 -7.87 15.71
CA VAL A 248 -1.29 -7.17 15.84
C VAL A 248 -0.30 -7.98 16.69
N THR A 249 -0.75 -8.54 17.82
CA THR A 249 0.11 -9.32 18.73
C THR A 249 0.75 -10.52 18.03
N ARG A 250 0.02 -11.21 17.15
CA ARG A 250 0.56 -12.36 16.40
C ARG A 250 1.60 -11.91 15.37
N ARG A 251 1.40 -10.76 14.73
CA ARG A 251 2.40 -10.18 13.83
C ARG A 251 3.66 -9.78 14.57
N MET A 252 3.54 -9.20 15.77
CA MET A 252 4.68 -8.89 16.64
C MET A 252 5.48 -10.15 17.00
N ILE A 253 4.82 -11.22 17.42
CA ILE A 253 5.48 -12.50 17.74
C ILE A 253 6.15 -13.11 16.48
N SER A 254 5.50 -13.03 15.32
CA SER A 254 6.10 -13.48 14.06
C SER A 254 7.34 -12.66 13.69
N ALA A 255 7.28 -11.34 13.87
CA ALA A 255 8.38 -10.43 13.57
C ALA A 255 9.59 -10.66 14.51
N GLU A 256 9.34 -10.91 15.79
CA GLU A 256 10.38 -11.24 16.76
C GLU A 256 11.13 -12.52 16.37
N LYS A 257 10.41 -13.52 15.84
CA LYS A 257 11.01 -14.82 15.46
C LYS A 257 11.66 -14.83 14.08
N LYS A 258 11.13 -14.08 13.10
CA LYS A 258 11.49 -14.19 11.68
C LYS A 258 11.98 -12.88 11.04
N GLY A 259 11.97 -11.77 11.79
CA GLY A 259 12.20 -10.43 11.25
C GLY A 259 10.93 -9.76 10.72
N ASN A 260 10.99 -8.45 10.53
CA ASN A 260 9.86 -7.61 10.06
C ASN A 260 9.85 -7.41 8.53
N GLU A 261 10.90 -7.84 7.82
CA GLU A 261 11.10 -7.58 6.39
C GLU A 261 9.94 -8.08 5.53
N GLU A 262 9.45 -9.30 5.78
CA GLU A 262 8.33 -9.86 5.02
C GLU A 262 7.01 -9.13 5.32
N LEU A 263 6.77 -8.75 6.58
CA LEU A 263 5.60 -7.95 6.95
C LEU A 263 5.61 -6.58 6.28
N GLN A 264 6.76 -5.92 6.25
CA GLN A 264 6.94 -4.64 5.57
C GLN A 264 6.71 -4.78 4.06
N LYS A 265 7.30 -5.81 3.44
CA LYS A 265 7.14 -6.10 2.01
C LYS A 265 5.69 -6.32 1.61
N LEU A 266 4.94 -7.12 2.37
CA LEU A 266 3.52 -7.36 2.12
C LEU A 266 2.71 -6.06 2.19
N LEU A 267 2.96 -5.24 3.22
CA LEU A 267 2.28 -3.95 3.37
C LEU A 267 2.60 -2.98 2.22
N ILE A 268 3.87 -2.88 1.83
CA ILE A 268 4.30 -2.03 0.71
C ILE A 268 3.65 -2.50 -0.60
N GLN A 269 3.53 -3.82 -0.82
CA GLN A 269 2.87 -4.36 -2.00
C GLN A 269 1.39 -3.99 -2.05
N ASP A 270 0.69 -4.10 -0.93
CA ASP A 270 -0.73 -3.72 -0.82
C ASP A 270 -0.92 -2.22 -1.09
N ILE A 271 -0.12 -1.37 -0.43
CA ILE A 271 -0.16 0.09 -0.61
C ILE A 271 0.12 0.49 -2.07
N ASN A 272 1.18 -0.05 -2.66
CA ASN A 272 1.53 0.25 -4.05
C ASN A 272 0.44 -0.20 -5.02
N TYR A 273 -0.17 -1.37 -4.78
CA TYR A 273 -1.30 -1.84 -5.56
C TYR A 273 -2.49 -0.87 -5.47
N LEU A 274 -2.79 -0.35 -4.27
CA LEU A 274 -3.85 0.64 -4.09
C LEU A 274 -3.57 1.93 -4.85
N ILE A 275 -2.38 2.51 -4.66
CA ILE A 275 -1.98 3.78 -5.29
C ILE A 275 -1.98 3.65 -6.82
N THR A 276 -1.35 2.60 -7.36
CA THR A 276 -1.26 2.40 -8.81
C THR A 276 -2.63 2.19 -9.44
N SER A 277 -3.48 1.38 -8.84
CA SER A 277 -4.82 1.13 -9.37
C SER A 277 -5.72 2.38 -9.33
N LEU A 278 -5.62 3.18 -8.25
CA LEU A 278 -6.35 4.45 -8.15
C LEU A 278 -5.86 5.46 -9.19
N ALA A 279 -4.54 5.58 -9.35
CA ALA A 279 -3.92 6.46 -10.34
C ALA A 279 -4.34 6.09 -11.77
N ASP A 280 -4.21 4.80 -12.13
CA ASP A 280 -4.57 4.29 -13.45
C ASP A 280 -6.07 4.48 -13.76
N SER A 281 -6.94 4.19 -12.79
CA SER A 281 -8.40 4.29 -12.97
C SER A 281 -8.89 5.74 -13.13
N ASN A 282 -8.12 6.71 -12.63
CA ASN A 282 -8.46 8.15 -12.69
C ASN A 282 -7.60 8.93 -13.70
N GLY A 283 -6.72 8.26 -14.45
CA GLY A 283 -5.82 8.91 -15.41
C GLY A 283 -4.81 9.87 -14.77
N VAL A 284 -4.47 9.65 -13.50
CA VAL A 284 -3.51 10.45 -12.74
C VAL A 284 -2.12 9.85 -12.88
N GLY A 285 -1.11 10.67 -13.18
CA GLY A 285 0.27 10.20 -13.18
C GLY A 285 0.78 10.00 -11.76
N LEU A 286 1.50 8.89 -11.50
CA LEU A 286 2.11 8.64 -10.17
C LEU A 286 3.03 9.77 -9.69
N LYS A 287 3.66 10.49 -10.63
CA LYS A 287 4.51 11.66 -10.35
C LYS A 287 3.73 12.90 -9.88
N ASP A 288 2.43 12.93 -10.14
CA ASP A 288 1.51 14.01 -9.80
C ASP A 288 0.83 13.73 -8.44
N ILE A 289 1.13 12.58 -7.82
CA ILE A 289 0.78 12.27 -6.43
C ILE A 289 1.94 12.75 -5.55
N ASP A 290 1.84 13.98 -5.05
CA ASP A 290 2.93 14.64 -4.33
C ASP A 290 2.97 14.26 -2.83
N VAL A 291 1.87 13.77 -2.27
CA VAL A 291 1.75 13.39 -0.84
C VAL A 291 1.10 12.02 -0.69
N ALA A 292 1.65 11.21 0.21
CA ALA A 292 0.95 10.09 0.80
C ALA A 292 0.87 10.28 2.32
N GLU A 293 -0.34 10.31 2.87
CA GLU A 293 -0.58 10.40 4.31
C GLU A 293 -1.02 9.03 4.83
N LEU A 294 -0.24 8.46 5.74
CA LEU A 294 -0.50 7.16 6.34
C LEU A 294 -1.15 7.35 7.71
N TYR A 295 -2.39 6.89 7.83
CA TYR A 295 -3.10 6.77 9.09
C TYR A 295 -2.98 5.32 9.58
N ASP A 296 -2.44 5.18 10.79
CA ASP A 296 -2.52 3.95 11.54
C ASP A 296 -3.17 4.30 12.89
N PRO A 297 -4.37 3.78 13.19
CA PRO A 297 -5.10 4.08 14.43
C PRO A 297 -4.32 3.68 15.70
N PHE A 298 -3.25 2.88 15.58
CA PHE A 298 -2.38 2.52 16.69
C PHE A 298 -1.21 3.49 16.91
N SER A 299 -1.05 4.52 16.08
CA SER A 299 0.02 5.54 16.19
C SER A 299 -0.22 6.58 17.29
N ILE A 300 -1.25 6.41 18.13
CA ILE A 300 -1.53 7.27 19.28
C ILE A 300 -0.97 6.61 20.54
N TYR A 301 0.35 6.48 20.64
CA TYR A 301 1.06 6.23 21.91
C TYR A 301 2.45 6.86 21.91
#